data_AF-A0A926FBB2-F1
#
_entry.id   AF-A0A926FBB2-F1
#
_cell.length_a   1.000
_cell.length_b   1.000
_cell.length_c   1.000
_cell.angle_alpha   90.00
_cell.angle_beta   90.00
_cell.angle_gamma   90.00
#
_symmetry.space_group_name_H-M   'P 1'
#
loop_
_entity.id
_entity.type
_entity.pdbx_description
1 polymer ?
#
loop_
_entity_poly.entity_id
_entity_poly.type
_entity_poly.pdbx_seq_one_letter_code
_entity_poly.pdbx_strand_id
1 'polypeptide(L)'
;MREVDKRYYKINIAGTEHIFTNVYRVGDRYSAYEADKNGKPGKFLYSLSQAEVDRAVISGSIDFKEKDYSYIYKGFLVNAAEYDDGNKETSGVWIYFPAKENEVRTAFESIDLSPDADSGKYFFDDFKSNIKSIESLLAKDLSVADLQDTAEKLNELPNYEILKLNAVMETNAKCNSFAELTEFAYNTDYYDLISDASNVKELGINLVYSSGIFESLPTMYRDAIEAENFGRYIAEAEQGIFTSKGYISRSGDEWHNVCLQNFEPKPLKQNGIDDRLIDTTEILAVDLDSFFRSLSEDYGWLAGDPAKAKDKIAYDLRNGSTDVVRHQLGSFMKEYHLDKSDIQPFLSRIARFEKCKGIEKTKPNSIKEQLKQAKNLQQPKKSKHREECL
;
A
#
# COMPACT_ATOMS: atom_id res chain seq x y z
N MET A 1 9.68 -12.66 -16.48
CA MET A 1 10.36 -12.12 -15.30
C MET A 1 11.81 -11.86 -15.66
N ARG A 2 12.28 -10.61 -15.61
CA ARG A 2 13.72 -10.34 -15.49
C ARG A 2 14.00 -10.24 -13.99
N GLU A 3 14.91 -11.05 -13.48
CA GLU A 3 15.35 -10.96 -12.09
C GLU A 3 15.88 -9.55 -11.82
N VAL A 4 15.39 -8.93 -10.76
CA VAL A 4 15.98 -7.68 -10.24
C VAL A 4 17.41 -8.01 -9.83
N ASP A 5 18.38 -7.33 -10.43
CA ASP A 5 19.79 -7.52 -10.10
C ASP A 5 20.09 -6.95 -8.70
N LYS A 6 20.05 -7.81 -7.68
CA LYS A 6 20.21 -7.47 -6.25
C LYS A 6 21.67 -7.16 -5.83
N ARG A 7 22.53 -6.82 -6.78
CA ARG A 7 23.95 -6.49 -6.51
C ARG A 7 24.09 -5.05 -6.06
N TYR A 8 24.83 -4.85 -4.97
CA TYR A 8 25.20 -3.51 -4.52
C TYR A 8 26.65 -3.24 -4.93
N TYR A 9 26.95 -1.98 -5.22
CA TYR A 9 28.23 -1.58 -5.75
C TYR A 9 28.92 -0.67 -4.73
N LYS A 10 30.11 -1.07 -4.28
CA LYS A 10 30.98 -0.18 -3.52
C LYS A 10 31.81 0.64 -4.47
N ILE A 11 31.53 1.94 -4.52
CA ILE A 11 32.17 2.87 -5.44
C ILE A 11 32.88 3.93 -4.61
N ASN A 12 34.19 4.07 -4.83
CA ASN A 12 34.96 5.16 -4.24
C ASN A 12 34.84 6.40 -5.13
N ILE A 13 34.23 7.46 -4.58
CA ILE A 13 34.06 8.75 -5.27
C ILE A 13 34.89 9.77 -4.50
N ALA A 14 35.91 10.32 -5.16
CA ALA A 14 36.80 11.34 -4.60
C ALA A 14 37.40 11.01 -3.21
N GLY A 15 37.70 9.73 -2.95
CA GLY A 15 38.30 9.27 -1.69
C GLY A 15 37.29 8.79 -0.64
N THR A 16 35.98 8.96 -0.87
CA THR A 16 34.91 8.49 0.03
C THR A 16 34.28 7.22 -0.53
N GLU A 17 34.07 6.20 0.31
CA GLU A 17 33.37 4.96 -0.08
C GLU A 17 31.85 5.17 0.01
N HIS A 18 31.14 4.85 -1.07
CA HIS A 18 29.69 4.90 -1.17
C HIS A 18 29.15 3.52 -1.57
N ILE A 19 27.99 3.16 -1.06
CA ILE A 19 27.29 1.91 -1.40
C ILE A 19 26.12 2.27 -2.31
N PHE A 20 25.94 1.54 -3.40
CA PHE A 20 24.91 1.83 -4.39
C PHE A 20 24.03 0.61 -4.72
N THR A 21 22.72 0.78 -4.85
CA THR A 21 21.78 -0.20 -5.40
C THR A 21 21.30 0.19 -6.79
N ASN A 22 20.76 -0.81 -7.52
CA ASN A 22 20.12 -0.62 -8.83
C ASN A 22 21.01 0.20 -9.76
N VAL A 23 22.30 -0.17 -9.88
CA VAL A 23 23.22 0.51 -10.79
C VAL A 23 22.88 0.07 -12.21
N TYR A 24 22.35 0.99 -13.01
CA TYR A 24 22.06 0.73 -14.41
C TYR A 24 22.62 1.83 -15.31
N ARG A 25 22.96 1.44 -16.53
CA ARG A 25 23.57 2.33 -17.51
C ARG A 25 22.51 3.19 -18.18
N VAL A 26 22.75 4.50 -18.22
CA VAL A 26 21.93 5.49 -18.93
C VAL A 26 22.86 6.28 -19.85
N GLY A 27 22.90 5.90 -21.14
CA GLY A 27 23.81 6.51 -22.11
C GLY A 27 25.29 6.18 -21.83
N ASP A 28 26.11 7.23 -21.66
CA ASP A 28 27.54 7.15 -21.29
C ASP A 28 27.78 7.22 -19.76
N ARG A 29 26.71 7.30 -18.98
CA ARG A 29 26.75 7.40 -17.51
C ARG A 29 25.98 6.25 -16.85
N TYR A 30 26.10 6.17 -15.53
CA TYR A 30 25.38 5.24 -14.69
C TYR A 30 24.53 5.99 -13.66
N SER A 31 23.33 5.48 -13.44
CA SER A 31 22.41 5.91 -12.39
C SER A 31 22.38 4.88 -11.30
N ALA A 32 22.31 5.34 -10.06
CA ALA A 32 22.32 4.47 -8.90
C ALA A 32 21.66 5.15 -7.69
N TYR A 33 21.15 4.33 -6.78
CA TYR A 33 20.66 4.80 -5.49
C TYR A 33 21.77 4.62 -4.47
N GLU A 34 22.22 5.71 -3.86
CA GLU A 34 23.11 5.60 -2.71
C GLU A 34 22.34 4.91 -1.59
N ALA A 35 22.91 3.90 -0.96
CA ALA A 35 22.36 3.22 0.19
C ALA A 35 23.30 3.40 1.37
N ASP A 36 22.75 3.47 2.59
CA ASP A 36 23.59 3.42 3.78
C ASP A 36 24.13 1.99 4.01
N LYS A 37 25.02 1.84 5.00
CA LYS A 37 25.61 0.56 5.40
C LYS A 37 24.61 -0.52 5.85
N ASN A 38 23.32 -0.16 6.01
CA ASN A 38 22.25 -1.08 6.37
C ASN A 38 21.27 -1.33 5.19
N GLY A 39 21.60 -0.84 3.99
CA GLY A 39 20.74 -0.99 2.80
C GLY A 39 19.55 -0.03 2.77
N LYS A 40 19.51 0.99 3.66
CA LYS A 40 18.45 1.99 3.61
C LYS A 40 18.68 2.92 2.41
N PRO A 41 17.66 3.16 1.56
CA PRO A 41 17.81 4.07 0.43
C PRO A 41 18.15 5.47 0.93
N GLY A 42 19.26 5.99 0.40
CA GLY A 42 19.75 7.34 0.57
C GLY A 42 19.40 8.23 -0.61
N LYS A 43 20.19 9.28 -0.83
CA LYS A 43 19.93 10.30 -1.85
C LYS A 43 20.12 9.70 -3.25
N PHE A 44 19.17 9.96 -4.15
CA PHE A 44 19.32 9.62 -5.56
C PHE A 44 20.48 10.40 -6.18
N LEU A 45 21.44 9.69 -6.77
CA LEU A 45 22.60 10.28 -7.42
C LEU A 45 22.58 9.93 -8.91
N TYR A 46 22.22 10.94 -9.69
CA TYR A 46 22.30 10.91 -11.15
C TYR A 46 23.64 11.49 -11.57
N SER A 47 24.67 10.65 -11.78
CA SER A 47 25.83 10.91 -12.66
C SER A 47 27.12 10.14 -12.28
N LEU A 48 27.11 8.81 -12.19
CA LEU A 48 28.38 8.06 -12.12
C LEU A 48 28.99 7.92 -13.53
N SER A 49 30.29 8.11 -13.67
CA SER A 49 31.05 7.86 -14.90
C SER A 49 31.45 6.39 -15.04
N GLN A 50 31.73 5.95 -16.28
CA GLN A 50 32.23 4.59 -16.54
C GLN A 50 33.50 4.27 -15.71
N ALA A 51 34.43 5.21 -15.57
CA ALA A 51 35.65 5.01 -14.79
C ALA A 51 35.40 4.85 -13.28
N GLU A 52 34.33 5.44 -12.75
CA GLU A 52 33.91 5.23 -11.35
C GLU A 52 33.30 3.84 -11.17
N VAL A 53 32.50 3.38 -12.14
CA VAL A 53 31.93 2.03 -12.14
C VAL A 53 32.99 0.95 -12.36
N ASP A 54 33.97 1.17 -13.24
CA ASP A 54 35.03 0.20 -13.51
C ASP A 54 36.00 0.04 -12.33
N ARG A 55 36.11 1.07 -11.49
CA ARG A 55 36.85 1.02 -10.21
C ARG A 55 36.00 0.51 -9.05
N ALA A 56 34.70 0.27 -9.27
CA ALA A 56 33.82 -0.27 -8.26
C ALA A 56 34.26 -1.70 -7.91
N VAL A 57 34.44 -1.96 -6.63
CA VAL A 57 34.54 -3.34 -6.16
C VAL A 57 33.11 -3.83 -6.05
N ILE A 58 32.77 -4.89 -6.79
CA ILE A 58 31.58 -5.69 -6.48
C ILE A 58 31.84 -6.30 -5.11
N SER A 59 31.50 -5.59 -4.03
CA SER A 59 31.09 -6.29 -2.82
C SER A 59 29.89 -7.11 -3.26
N GLY A 60 29.89 -8.42 -3.01
CA GLY A 60 28.80 -9.29 -3.45
C GLY A 60 27.40 -8.72 -3.14
N SER A 61 26.38 -9.30 -3.79
CA SER A 61 24.97 -9.13 -3.41
C SER A 61 24.87 -8.82 -1.91
N ILE A 62 24.34 -7.66 -1.53
CA ILE A 62 24.02 -7.49 -0.12
C ILE A 62 22.93 -8.50 0.12
N ASP A 63 23.30 -9.54 0.85
CA ASP A 63 22.35 -10.30 1.63
C ASP A 63 21.53 -9.24 2.36
N PHE A 64 20.24 -9.13 2.01
CA PHE A 64 19.28 -8.61 2.98
C PHE A 64 19.64 -9.35 4.25
N LYS A 65 20.22 -8.66 5.25
CA LYS A 65 20.78 -9.31 6.44
C LYS A 65 19.86 -10.48 6.76
N GLU A 66 20.33 -11.71 6.62
CA GLU A 66 19.61 -12.85 7.20
C GLU A 66 19.20 -12.40 8.59
N LYS A 67 17.95 -12.66 8.97
CA LYS A 67 17.37 -12.15 10.22
C LYS A 67 18.42 -12.25 11.32
N ASP A 68 18.96 -11.10 11.72
CA ASP A 68 20.12 -11.00 12.63
C ASP A 68 19.67 -11.16 14.10
N TYR A 69 18.50 -11.77 14.27
CA TYR A 69 17.88 -12.06 15.55
C TYR A 69 17.57 -13.54 15.61
N SER A 70 18.02 -14.18 16.69
CA SER A 70 17.89 -15.61 16.92
C SER A 70 16.46 -16.07 17.24
N TYR A 71 15.48 -15.16 17.23
CA TYR A 71 14.06 -15.41 17.51
C TYR A 71 13.18 -14.33 16.87
N ILE A 72 11.90 -14.61 16.62
CA ILE A 72 10.89 -13.64 16.20
C ILE A 72 10.30 -12.94 17.42
N TYR A 73 9.82 -13.74 18.38
CA TYR A 73 9.37 -13.29 19.70
C TYR A 73 9.74 -14.32 20.77
N LYS A 74 9.72 -13.87 22.01
CA LYS A 74 9.89 -14.70 23.19
C LYS A 74 8.78 -14.40 24.20
N GLY A 75 8.34 -15.43 24.89
CA GLY A 75 7.32 -15.35 25.93
C GLY A 75 7.86 -15.85 27.26
N PHE A 76 7.44 -15.24 28.36
CA PHE A 76 7.68 -15.75 29.70
C PHE A 76 6.55 -16.72 30.06
N LEU A 77 6.81 -18.00 29.86
CA LEU A 77 5.88 -19.11 30.08
C LEU A 77 5.78 -19.40 31.58
N VAL A 78 4.56 -19.43 32.13
CA VAL A 78 4.29 -19.59 33.56
C VAL A 78 3.31 -20.74 33.79
N ASN A 79 3.58 -21.58 34.79
CA ASN A 79 2.62 -22.57 35.27
C ASN A 79 1.51 -21.89 36.08
N ALA A 80 0.26 -22.03 35.64
CA ALA A 80 -0.88 -21.32 36.23
C ALA A 80 -1.15 -21.73 37.68
N ALA A 81 -1.04 -23.04 38.00
CA ALA A 81 -1.32 -23.55 39.34
C ALA A 81 -0.29 -23.03 40.36
N GLU A 82 1.00 -23.10 40.02
CA GLU A 82 2.09 -22.60 40.86
C GLU A 82 2.01 -21.08 41.07
N TYR A 83 1.57 -20.34 40.05
CA TYR A 83 1.38 -18.90 40.16
C TYR A 83 0.25 -18.54 41.12
N ASP A 84 -0.87 -19.28 41.06
CA ASP A 84 -2.02 -19.11 41.95
C ASP A 84 -1.70 -19.48 43.42
N ASP A 85 -0.81 -20.46 43.62
CA ASP A 85 -0.31 -20.88 44.94
C ASP A 85 0.71 -19.90 45.56
N GLY A 86 1.05 -18.81 44.85
CA GLY A 86 1.86 -17.70 45.36
C GLY A 86 3.34 -17.76 45.03
N ASN A 87 3.79 -18.74 44.25
CA ASN A 87 5.21 -18.95 43.88
C ASN A 87 5.67 -18.08 42.68
N LYS A 88 5.14 -16.86 42.56
CA LYS A 88 5.21 -16.02 41.35
C LYS A 88 6.61 -15.78 40.77
N GLU A 89 7.66 -15.83 41.59
CA GLU A 89 9.05 -15.57 41.16
C GLU A 89 9.79 -16.81 40.63
N THR A 90 9.26 -18.03 40.86
CA THR A 90 9.91 -19.29 40.45
C THR A 90 9.08 -20.11 39.45
N SER A 91 7.84 -19.71 39.17
CA SER A 91 6.90 -20.48 38.34
C SER A 91 7.08 -20.33 36.82
N GLY A 92 8.13 -19.67 36.33
CA GLY A 92 8.21 -19.29 34.91
C GLY A 92 9.60 -19.31 34.26
N VAL A 93 9.60 -19.46 32.94
CA VAL A 93 10.80 -19.54 32.10
C VAL A 93 10.61 -18.79 30.78
N TRP A 94 11.69 -18.22 30.24
CA TRP A 94 11.66 -17.63 28.89
C TRP A 94 11.80 -18.71 27.82
N ILE A 95 10.86 -18.75 26.89
CA ILE A 95 10.92 -19.56 25.66
C ILE A 95 11.04 -18.63 24.45
N TYR A 96 11.85 -19.02 23.46
CA TYR A 96 12.21 -18.22 22.29
C TYR A 96 11.69 -18.91 21.03
N PHE A 97 10.91 -18.20 20.21
CA PHE A 97 10.27 -18.78 19.03
C PHE A 97 10.91 -18.27 17.72
N PRO A 98 11.08 -19.13 16.69
CA PRO A 98 10.74 -20.55 16.69
C PRO A 98 11.70 -21.36 17.57
N ALA A 99 11.13 -22.25 18.39
CA ALA A 99 11.86 -23.11 19.31
C ALA A 99 12.06 -24.50 18.70
N LYS A 100 13.14 -25.20 19.04
CA LYS A 100 13.27 -26.63 18.73
C LYS A 100 12.40 -27.46 19.68
N GLU A 101 12.00 -28.65 19.24
CA GLU A 101 11.16 -29.56 20.05
C GLU A 101 11.75 -29.84 21.44
N ASN A 102 13.08 -30.00 21.55
CA ASN A 102 13.75 -30.20 22.83
C ASN A 102 13.75 -28.93 23.70
N GLU A 103 13.81 -27.73 23.11
CA GLU A 103 13.74 -26.47 23.84
C GLU A 103 12.34 -26.24 24.43
N VAL A 104 11.29 -26.58 23.66
CA VAL A 104 9.89 -26.57 24.15
C VAL A 104 9.73 -27.55 25.32
N ARG A 105 10.19 -28.79 25.17
CA ARG A 105 10.16 -29.82 26.22
C ARG A 105 10.85 -29.35 27.50
N THR A 106 12.07 -28.84 27.38
CA THR A 106 12.83 -28.33 28.53
C THR A 106 12.15 -27.14 29.19
N ALA A 107 11.50 -26.26 28.42
CA ALA A 107 10.75 -25.14 28.99
C ALA A 107 9.57 -25.61 29.85
N PHE A 108 8.77 -26.57 29.39
CA PHE A 108 7.67 -27.14 30.16
C PHE A 108 8.15 -27.89 31.42
N GLU A 109 9.18 -28.73 31.28
CA GLU A 109 9.77 -29.45 32.40
C GLU A 109 10.32 -28.50 33.48
N SER A 110 10.87 -27.34 33.08
CA SER A 110 11.41 -26.34 34.01
C SER A 110 10.35 -25.64 34.86
N ILE A 111 9.08 -25.71 34.47
CA ILE A 111 7.94 -25.14 35.21
C ILE A 111 7.02 -26.25 35.77
N ASP A 112 7.55 -27.47 35.90
CA ASP A 112 6.86 -28.65 36.43
C ASP A 112 5.57 -29.03 35.65
N LEU A 113 5.56 -28.77 34.34
CA LEU A 113 4.48 -29.19 33.44
C LEU A 113 4.97 -30.23 32.42
N SER A 114 4.04 -31.07 31.97
CA SER A 114 4.30 -32.00 30.87
C SER A 114 4.34 -31.24 29.53
N PRO A 115 5.16 -31.65 28.54
CA PRO A 115 5.22 -31.00 27.23
C PRO A 115 3.91 -31.01 26.42
N ASP A 116 2.98 -31.92 26.77
CA ASP A 116 1.62 -32.02 26.22
C ASP A 116 0.57 -31.35 27.12
N ALA A 117 1.01 -30.47 28.04
CA ALA A 117 0.10 -29.72 28.90
C ALA A 117 -0.87 -28.87 28.06
N ASP A 118 -2.15 -28.96 28.43
CA ASP A 118 -3.19 -28.15 27.83
C ASP A 118 -2.96 -26.65 28.10
N SER A 119 -3.37 -25.82 27.14
CA SER A 119 -3.29 -24.35 27.19
C SER A 119 -3.91 -23.72 28.44
N GLY A 120 -4.85 -24.41 29.10
CA GLY A 120 -5.41 -23.96 30.38
C GLY A 120 -4.49 -24.12 31.60
N LYS A 121 -3.35 -24.81 31.48
CA LYS A 121 -2.42 -25.07 32.60
C LYS A 121 -1.25 -24.10 32.67
N TYR A 122 -1.05 -23.31 31.61
CA TYR A 122 0.01 -22.30 31.55
C TYR A 122 -0.53 -21.00 30.95
N PHE A 123 0.23 -19.94 31.12
CA PHE A 123 0.00 -18.69 30.40
C PHE A 123 1.33 -17.98 30.16
N PHE A 124 1.31 -16.95 29.34
CA PHE A 124 2.45 -16.07 29.13
C PHE A 124 2.28 -14.78 29.91
N ASP A 125 3.18 -14.48 30.84
CA ASP A 125 3.06 -13.26 31.65
C ASP A 125 3.64 -12.02 30.95
N ASP A 126 4.72 -12.22 30.17
CA ASP A 126 5.40 -11.16 29.41
C ASP A 126 5.81 -11.65 28.02
N PHE A 127 5.90 -10.72 27.06
CA PHE A 127 6.33 -10.97 25.70
C PHE A 127 7.33 -9.92 25.22
N LYS A 128 8.27 -10.34 24.37
CA LYS A 128 9.14 -9.44 23.63
C LYS A 128 9.25 -9.88 22.18
N SER A 129 9.03 -8.95 21.25
CA SER A 129 9.16 -9.21 19.82
C SER A 129 10.29 -8.38 19.18
N ASN A 130 10.99 -9.01 18.24
CA ASN A 130 11.91 -8.32 17.32
C ASN A 130 11.17 -7.62 16.17
N ILE A 131 9.92 -8.04 15.89
CA ILE A 131 9.00 -7.33 15.01
C ILE A 131 8.09 -6.47 15.89
N LYS A 132 8.45 -5.20 16.08
CA LYS A 132 7.74 -4.32 17.03
C LYS A 132 6.26 -4.08 16.72
N SER A 133 5.87 -4.13 15.45
CA SER A 133 4.48 -3.91 15.03
C SER A 133 3.50 -4.98 15.53
N ILE A 134 3.97 -6.20 15.82
CA ILE A 134 3.11 -7.33 16.23
C ILE A 134 3.08 -7.55 17.74
N GLU A 135 3.87 -6.79 18.53
CA GLU A 135 4.01 -7.01 19.97
C GLU A 135 2.66 -6.88 20.70
N SER A 136 1.76 -6.03 20.22
CA SER A 136 0.40 -5.87 20.76
C SER A 136 -0.56 -7.03 20.45
N LEU A 137 -0.17 -7.96 19.56
CA LEU A 137 -0.97 -9.12 19.18
C LEU A 137 -0.65 -10.35 20.04
N LEU A 138 0.44 -10.30 20.82
CA LEU A 138 0.87 -11.38 21.70
C LEU A 138 0.06 -11.34 22.99
N ALA A 139 -0.92 -12.25 23.11
CA ALA A 139 -1.82 -12.35 24.25
C ALA A 139 -1.37 -13.44 25.25
N LYS A 140 -1.79 -13.29 26.51
CA LYS A 140 -1.37 -14.18 27.62
C LYS A 140 -1.81 -15.62 27.47
N ASP A 141 -2.94 -15.84 26.80
CA ASP A 141 -3.62 -17.12 26.62
C ASP A 141 -3.26 -17.83 25.30
N LEU A 142 -2.29 -17.31 24.54
CA LEU A 142 -1.81 -17.98 23.34
C LEU A 142 -1.17 -19.34 23.67
N SER A 143 -1.39 -20.33 22.81
CA SER A 143 -0.75 -21.63 22.96
C SER A 143 0.70 -21.61 22.46
N VAL A 144 1.55 -22.45 23.04
CA VAL A 144 2.93 -22.67 22.54
C VAL A 144 2.92 -23.16 21.10
N ALA A 145 1.93 -23.94 20.68
CA ALA A 145 1.79 -24.44 19.31
C ALA A 145 1.51 -23.32 18.32
N ASP A 146 0.54 -22.44 18.60
CA ASP A 146 0.22 -21.30 17.72
C ASP A 146 1.41 -20.34 17.58
N LEU A 147 2.11 -20.10 18.69
CA LEU A 147 3.35 -19.31 18.72
C LEU A 147 4.47 -19.99 17.92
N GLN A 148 4.59 -21.31 17.99
CA GLN A 148 5.59 -22.04 17.21
C GLN A 148 5.29 -21.93 15.72
N ASP A 149 4.09 -22.33 15.28
CA ASP A 149 3.71 -22.37 13.86
C ASP A 149 3.82 -20.99 13.21
N THR A 150 3.33 -19.96 13.91
CA THR A 150 3.38 -18.58 13.41
C THR A 150 4.81 -18.06 13.38
N ALA A 151 5.64 -18.37 14.38
CA ALA A 151 7.04 -17.94 14.38
C ALA A 151 7.85 -18.63 13.28
N GLU A 152 7.62 -19.91 13.03
CA GLU A 152 8.24 -20.64 11.92
C GLU A 152 7.86 -19.98 10.59
N LYS A 153 6.57 -19.73 10.37
CA LYS A 153 6.11 -19.10 9.15
C LYS A 153 6.69 -17.69 8.97
N LEU A 154 6.62 -16.87 10.02
CA LEU A 154 7.24 -15.54 10.01
C LEU A 154 8.75 -15.62 9.84
N ASN A 155 9.42 -16.69 10.28
CA ASN A 155 10.86 -16.90 10.12
C ASN A 155 11.24 -17.27 8.67
N GLU A 156 10.38 -17.97 7.94
CA GLU A 156 10.57 -18.24 6.50
C GLU A 156 10.45 -16.97 5.64
N LEU A 157 9.64 -16.01 6.06
CA LEU A 157 9.39 -14.80 5.27
C LEU A 157 10.67 -13.96 5.11
N PRO A 158 11.01 -13.52 3.89
CA PRO A 158 12.13 -12.61 3.70
C PRO A 158 11.85 -11.23 4.33
N ASN A 159 12.90 -10.46 4.62
CA ASN A 159 12.76 -9.18 5.33
C ASN A 159 11.84 -8.17 4.65
N TYR A 160 11.71 -8.21 3.31
CA TYR A 160 10.81 -7.31 2.58
C TYR A 160 9.33 -7.64 2.83
N GLU A 161 8.99 -8.90 3.10
CA GLU A 161 7.62 -9.29 3.52
C GLU A 161 7.37 -8.89 4.97
N ILE A 162 8.38 -8.93 5.84
CA ILE A 162 8.28 -8.36 7.19
C ILE A 162 8.11 -6.82 7.14
N LEU A 163 8.77 -6.15 6.19
CA LEU A 163 8.58 -4.73 5.96
C LEU A 163 7.15 -4.42 5.50
N LYS A 164 6.57 -5.26 4.62
CA LYS A 164 5.18 -5.20 4.19
C LYS A 164 4.21 -5.41 5.36
N LEU A 165 4.43 -6.39 6.22
CA LEU A 165 3.68 -6.56 7.46
C LEU A 165 3.71 -5.29 8.31
N ASN A 166 4.89 -4.71 8.54
CA ASN A 166 5.02 -3.46 9.29
C ASN A 166 4.23 -2.31 8.65
N ALA A 167 4.23 -2.22 7.31
CA ALA A 167 3.45 -1.23 6.58
C ALA A 167 1.94 -1.44 6.80
N VAL A 168 1.44 -2.66 6.64
CA VAL A 168 0.02 -3.01 6.87
C VAL A 168 -0.42 -2.66 8.28
N MET A 169 0.43 -2.91 9.29
CA MET A 169 0.13 -2.62 10.69
C MET A 169 -0.03 -1.12 11.00
N GLU A 170 0.44 -0.23 10.13
CA GLU A 170 0.23 1.23 10.21
C GLU A 170 -1.10 1.69 9.57
N THR A 171 -1.85 0.78 8.94
CA THR A 171 -3.07 1.08 8.18
C THR A 171 -4.34 0.61 8.88
N ASN A 172 -5.50 0.83 8.26
CA ASN A 172 -6.76 0.26 8.74
C ASN A 172 -6.84 -1.27 8.53
N ALA A 173 -5.99 -1.83 7.65
CA ALA A 173 -5.88 -3.25 7.40
C ALA A 173 -5.00 -4.00 8.42
N LYS A 174 -4.54 -3.33 9.49
CA LYS A 174 -3.73 -3.95 10.54
C LYS A 174 -4.40 -5.19 11.12
N CYS A 175 -3.61 -6.21 11.42
CA CYS A 175 -4.03 -7.37 12.19
C CYS A 175 -4.44 -6.91 13.61
N ASN A 176 -5.53 -7.47 14.14
CA ASN A 176 -6.09 -7.12 15.45
C ASN A 176 -6.05 -8.30 16.42
N SER A 177 -5.67 -9.48 15.93
CA SER A 177 -5.48 -10.69 16.71
C SER A 177 -4.25 -11.44 16.23
N PHE A 178 -3.74 -12.35 17.06
CA PHE A 178 -2.65 -13.23 16.67
C PHE A 178 -3.03 -14.14 15.50
N ALA A 179 -4.27 -14.64 15.46
CA ALA A 179 -4.76 -15.46 14.35
C ALA A 179 -4.79 -14.67 13.02
N GLU A 180 -5.15 -13.38 13.04
CA GLU A 180 -5.06 -12.51 11.86
C GLU A 180 -3.60 -12.31 11.39
N LEU A 181 -2.63 -12.32 12.31
CA LEU A 181 -1.20 -12.28 11.97
C LEU A 181 -0.75 -13.59 11.30
N THR A 182 -1.15 -14.73 11.85
CA THR A 182 -0.87 -16.04 11.26
C THR A 182 -1.45 -16.12 9.85
N GLU A 183 -2.71 -15.72 9.68
CA GLU A 183 -3.39 -15.65 8.39
C GLU A 183 -2.65 -14.76 7.38
N PHE A 184 -2.20 -13.57 7.82
CA PHE A 184 -1.42 -12.66 7.00
C PHE A 184 -0.09 -13.28 6.54
N ALA A 185 0.58 -14.04 7.40
CA ALA A 185 1.87 -14.65 7.08
C ALA A 185 1.78 -15.68 5.94
N TYR A 186 0.57 -16.19 5.63
CA TYR A 186 0.29 -17.03 4.46
C TYR A 186 -0.18 -16.25 3.22
N ASN A 187 -0.51 -14.96 3.35
CA ASN A 187 -1.12 -14.13 2.30
C ASN A 187 -0.32 -12.84 2.06
N THR A 188 1.01 -12.91 2.15
CA THR A 188 1.86 -11.71 2.02
C THR A 188 1.80 -11.08 0.63
N ASP A 189 1.52 -11.88 -0.39
CA ASP A 189 1.28 -11.52 -1.78
C ASP A 189 0.03 -10.66 -2.01
N TYR A 190 -0.96 -10.67 -1.11
CA TYR A 190 -2.17 -9.85 -1.24
C TYR A 190 -1.92 -8.32 -1.27
N TYR A 191 -0.78 -7.88 -0.75
CA TYR A 191 -0.38 -6.47 -0.74
C TYR A 191 0.93 -6.27 -1.50
N ASP A 192 1.04 -5.13 -2.17
CA ASP A 192 2.27 -4.64 -2.78
C ASP A 192 2.83 -3.47 -1.98
N LEU A 193 4.15 -3.45 -1.80
CA LEU A 193 4.85 -2.38 -1.12
C LEU A 193 5.91 -1.75 -2.02
N ILE A 194 5.75 -0.47 -2.30
CA ILE A 194 6.78 0.36 -2.92
C ILE A 194 7.50 1.10 -1.78
N SER A 195 8.57 0.50 -1.27
CA SER A 195 9.29 0.97 -0.08
C SER A 195 9.90 2.37 -0.24
N ASP A 196 10.24 2.73 -1.47
CA ASP A 196 10.96 3.97 -1.79
C ASP A 196 10.02 5.15 -2.07
N ALA A 197 8.71 4.95 -1.91
CA ALA A 197 7.69 5.96 -2.18
C ALA A 197 7.03 6.46 -0.90
N SER A 198 7.49 7.61 -0.39
CA SER A 198 6.94 8.25 0.81
C SER A 198 5.91 9.34 0.49
N ASN A 199 5.78 9.73 -0.78
CA ASN A 199 4.80 10.71 -1.24
C ASN A 199 4.39 10.45 -2.70
N VAL A 200 3.35 11.16 -3.17
CA VAL A 200 2.79 10.98 -4.52
C VAL A 200 3.79 11.21 -5.64
N LYS A 201 4.75 12.12 -5.47
CA LYS A 201 5.79 12.37 -6.47
C LYS A 201 6.77 11.21 -6.56
N GLU A 202 7.24 10.70 -5.42
CA GLU A 202 8.11 9.52 -5.35
C GLU A 202 7.43 8.26 -5.88
N LEU A 203 6.14 8.07 -5.58
CA LEU A 203 5.33 6.99 -6.16
C LEU A 203 5.31 7.08 -7.68
N GLY A 204 5.02 8.26 -8.24
CA GLY A 204 5.00 8.45 -9.68
C GLY A 204 6.36 8.23 -10.34
N ILE A 205 7.45 8.72 -9.74
CA ILE A 205 8.81 8.49 -10.23
C ILE A 205 9.15 6.99 -10.19
N ASN A 206 8.85 6.32 -9.08
CA ASN A 206 9.09 4.89 -8.94
C ASN A 206 8.33 4.10 -10.03
N LEU A 207 7.04 4.39 -10.21
CA LEU A 207 6.23 3.71 -11.21
C LEU A 207 6.72 3.97 -12.65
N VAL A 208 7.13 5.18 -13.00
CA VAL A 208 7.58 5.51 -14.37
C VAL A 208 8.97 4.92 -14.67
N TYR A 209 9.90 4.97 -13.72
CA TYR A 209 11.31 4.67 -14.00
C TYR A 209 11.81 3.36 -13.40
N SER A 210 11.19 2.88 -12.31
CA SER A 210 11.71 1.78 -11.48
C SER A 210 10.84 0.53 -11.49
N SER A 211 9.52 0.65 -11.72
CA SER A 211 8.59 -0.49 -11.69
C SER A 211 8.78 -1.52 -12.81
N GLY A 212 9.48 -1.14 -13.89
CA GLY A 212 9.57 -1.94 -15.12
C GLY A 212 8.36 -1.80 -16.06
N ILE A 213 7.24 -1.22 -15.61
CA ILE A 213 6.01 -1.07 -16.41
C ILE A 213 6.27 -0.26 -17.69
N PHE A 214 7.08 0.80 -17.59
CA PHE A 214 7.41 1.69 -18.71
C PHE A 214 8.84 1.49 -19.22
N GLU A 215 9.52 0.38 -18.88
CA GLU A 215 10.92 0.14 -19.26
C GLU A 215 11.10 0.16 -20.79
N SER A 216 10.11 -0.31 -21.53
CA SER A 216 10.10 -0.35 -22.99
C SER A 216 9.92 1.02 -23.65
N LEU A 217 9.49 2.05 -22.91
CA LEU A 217 9.34 3.39 -23.44
C LEU A 217 10.69 4.12 -23.49
N PRO A 218 11.04 4.74 -24.63
CA PRO A 218 12.13 5.71 -24.70
C PRO A 218 12.07 6.75 -23.59
N THR A 219 13.23 7.15 -23.06
CA THR A 219 13.34 8.08 -21.92
C THR A 219 12.57 9.37 -22.15
N MET A 220 12.61 9.93 -23.36
CA MET A 220 11.87 11.14 -23.72
C MET A 220 10.34 11.06 -23.49
N TYR A 221 9.74 9.87 -23.63
CA TYR A 221 8.30 9.69 -23.35
C TYR A 221 8.03 9.55 -21.86
N ARG A 222 8.93 8.91 -21.12
CA ARG A 222 8.86 8.83 -19.65
C ARG A 222 9.02 10.21 -19.02
N ASP A 223 9.95 11.02 -19.52
CA ASP A 223 10.21 12.39 -19.06
C ASP A 223 9.04 13.36 -19.33
N ALA A 224 8.18 13.03 -20.31
CA ALA A 224 6.97 13.80 -20.59
C ALA A 224 5.85 13.54 -19.56
N ILE A 225 5.95 12.47 -18.75
CA ILE A 225 4.96 12.15 -17.72
C ILE A 225 5.23 13.04 -16.49
N GLU A 226 4.26 13.87 -16.14
CA GLU A 226 4.31 14.63 -14.88
C GLU A 226 4.09 13.66 -13.71
N ALA A 227 5.19 13.30 -13.04
CA ALA A 227 5.21 12.21 -12.07
C ALA A 227 4.31 12.46 -10.85
N GLU A 228 4.16 13.70 -10.38
CA GLU A 228 3.35 13.98 -9.20
C GLU A 228 1.86 13.73 -9.44
N ASN A 229 1.33 14.22 -10.57
CA ASN A 229 -0.04 13.98 -11.01
C ASN A 229 -0.27 12.52 -11.33
N PHE A 230 0.71 11.85 -11.95
CA PHE A 230 0.62 10.42 -12.22
C PHE A 230 0.53 9.60 -10.93
N GLY A 231 1.45 9.81 -9.98
CA GLY A 231 1.42 9.11 -8.69
C GLY A 231 0.17 9.45 -7.85
N ARG A 232 -0.33 10.69 -7.90
CA ARG A 232 -1.61 11.05 -7.27
C ARG A 232 -2.78 10.28 -7.87
N TYR A 233 -2.85 10.19 -9.20
CA TYR A 233 -3.88 9.41 -9.88
C TYR A 233 -3.82 7.94 -9.47
N ILE A 234 -2.63 7.33 -9.45
CA ILE A 234 -2.46 5.92 -9.05
C ILE A 234 -2.83 5.71 -7.58
N ALA A 235 -2.38 6.56 -6.66
CA ALA A 235 -2.71 6.47 -5.24
C ALA A 235 -4.22 6.56 -4.95
N GLU A 236 -4.96 7.34 -5.75
CA GLU A 236 -6.41 7.41 -5.66
C GLU A 236 -7.11 6.23 -6.33
N ALA A 237 -6.57 5.77 -7.46
CA ALA A 237 -7.08 4.62 -8.19
C ALA A 237 -6.95 3.35 -7.33
N GLU A 238 -5.74 2.99 -6.92
CA GLU A 238 -5.43 1.78 -6.12
C GLU A 238 -5.94 1.82 -4.69
N GLN A 239 -6.48 2.96 -4.25
CA GLN A 239 -6.84 3.20 -2.84
C GLN A 239 -5.67 2.95 -1.86
N GLY A 240 -4.42 2.94 -2.34
CA GLY A 240 -3.24 2.71 -1.51
C GLY A 240 -2.96 3.85 -0.54
N ILE A 241 -2.09 3.58 0.42
CA ILE A 241 -1.81 4.45 1.55
C ILE A 241 -0.30 4.62 1.74
N PHE A 242 0.12 5.85 2.05
CA PHE A 242 1.50 6.14 2.42
C PHE A 242 1.70 5.82 3.90
N THR A 243 2.70 4.99 4.19
CA THR A 243 3.12 4.57 5.53
C THR A 243 4.55 5.03 5.79
N SER A 244 5.06 4.84 7.00
CA SER A 244 6.47 5.07 7.30
C SER A 244 7.42 4.10 6.57
N LYS A 245 6.88 3.04 5.94
CA LYS A 245 7.61 2.01 5.20
C LYS A 245 7.51 2.16 3.69
N GLY A 246 6.83 3.19 3.20
CA GLY A 246 6.57 3.42 1.78
C GLY A 246 5.08 3.41 1.45
N TYR A 247 4.77 3.27 0.16
CA TYR A 247 3.40 3.23 -0.35
C TYR A 247 2.94 1.78 -0.46
N ILE A 248 1.86 1.46 0.24
CA ILE A 248 1.25 0.12 0.22
C ILE A 248 -0.10 0.16 -0.50
N SER A 249 -0.32 -0.80 -1.38
CA SER A 249 -1.56 -1.02 -2.12
C SER A 249 -1.91 -2.52 -2.13
N ARG A 250 -3.10 -2.86 -2.64
CA ARG A 250 -3.47 -4.26 -2.90
C ARG A 250 -2.87 -4.69 -4.23
N SER A 251 -2.34 -5.91 -4.32
CA SER A 251 -1.78 -6.46 -5.57
C SER A 251 -2.85 -6.82 -6.59
N GLY A 252 -4.05 -7.16 -6.11
CA GLY A 252 -5.13 -7.73 -6.90
C GLY A 252 -5.25 -9.26 -6.74
N ASP A 253 -4.32 -9.89 -6.01
CA ASP A 253 -4.40 -11.30 -5.68
C ASP A 253 -5.57 -11.61 -4.73
N GLU A 254 -6.07 -12.84 -4.81
CA GLU A 254 -7.14 -13.30 -3.92
C GLU A 254 -6.59 -13.60 -2.52
N TRP A 255 -7.42 -13.34 -1.49
CA TRP A 255 -7.09 -13.75 -0.13
C TRP A 255 -7.47 -15.21 0.07
N HIS A 256 -6.51 -16.02 0.49
CA HIS A 256 -6.71 -17.43 0.78
C HIS A 256 -6.93 -17.63 2.28
N ASN A 257 -8.11 -18.13 2.63
CA ASN A 257 -8.48 -18.47 4.00
C ASN A 257 -7.79 -19.79 4.42
N VAL A 258 -6.66 -19.70 5.14
CA VAL A 258 -5.85 -20.85 5.57
C VAL A 258 -6.19 -21.26 7.01
N CYS A 259 -6.16 -20.32 7.95
CA CYS A 259 -6.37 -20.57 9.38
C CYS A 259 -7.73 -20.02 9.86
N LEU A 260 -8.23 -18.94 9.25
CA LEU A 260 -9.50 -18.31 9.59
C LEU A 260 -10.55 -18.56 8.50
N GLN A 261 -11.67 -19.20 8.87
CA GLN A 261 -12.77 -19.40 7.92
C GLN A 261 -13.55 -18.11 7.67
N ASN A 262 -13.81 -17.80 6.40
CA ASN A 262 -14.57 -16.63 5.95
C ASN A 262 -14.00 -15.30 6.46
N PHE A 263 -12.68 -15.22 6.63
CA PHE A 263 -12.01 -13.98 6.95
C PHE A 263 -11.92 -13.09 5.70
N GLU A 264 -12.31 -11.84 5.87
CA GLU A 264 -12.19 -10.81 4.85
C GLU A 264 -11.21 -9.72 5.33
N PRO A 265 -10.11 -9.49 4.60
CA PRO A 265 -9.18 -8.42 4.93
C PRO A 265 -9.87 -7.06 4.93
N LYS A 266 -9.57 -6.26 5.95
CA LYS A 266 -10.06 -4.88 6.03
C LYS A 266 -9.40 -4.04 4.93
N PRO A 267 -10.09 -3.02 4.39
CA PRO A 267 -9.49 -2.10 3.43
C PRO A 267 -8.36 -1.29 4.08
N LEU A 268 -7.35 -0.92 3.29
CA LEU A 268 -6.21 -0.10 3.72
C LEU A 268 -6.66 1.26 4.28
N LYS A 269 -7.76 1.82 3.75
CA LYS A 269 -8.38 3.09 4.19
C LYS A 269 -9.70 2.84 4.92
N GLN A 270 -9.95 3.60 5.99
CA GLN A 270 -11.16 3.47 6.81
C GLN A 270 -12.48 3.73 6.04
N ASN A 271 -12.45 4.64 5.06
CA ASN A 271 -13.56 4.91 4.14
C ASN A 271 -13.27 4.42 2.71
N GLY A 272 -12.41 3.41 2.58
CA GLY A 272 -12.17 2.76 1.30
C GLY A 272 -13.50 2.24 0.74
N ILE A 273 -13.77 2.54 -0.53
CA ILE A 273 -14.84 1.87 -1.28
C ILE A 273 -14.29 0.47 -1.62
N ASP A 274 -15.15 -0.55 -1.77
CA ASP A 274 -14.72 -1.88 -2.27
C ASP A 274 -13.77 -1.72 -3.47
N ASP A 275 -12.50 -2.09 -3.28
CA ASP A 275 -11.44 -1.85 -4.26
C ASP A 275 -11.56 -2.74 -5.50
N ARG A 276 -12.53 -3.67 -5.56
CA ARG A 276 -12.92 -4.34 -6.82
C ARG A 276 -13.45 -3.34 -7.86
N LEU A 277 -13.73 -2.11 -7.45
CA LEU A 277 -14.31 -1.05 -8.25
C LEU A 277 -13.30 0.02 -8.70
N ILE A 278 -12.01 -0.24 -8.91
CA ILE A 278 -11.11 0.77 -9.51
C ILE A 278 -11.49 0.96 -10.98
N ASP A 279 -12.12 2.09 -11.30
CA ASP A 279 -12.53 2.37 -12.67
C ASP A 279 -11.41 3.01 -13.47
N THR A 280 -10.76 2.20 -14.31
CA THR A 280 -10.14 2.77 -15.50
C THR A 280 -11.22 3.35 -16.41
N THR A 281 -10.83 4.26 -17.32
CA THR A 281 -11.75 4.71 -18.37
C THR A 281 -12.32 3.56 -19.18
N GLU A 282 -11.58 2.45 -19.30
CA GLU A 282 -12.03 1.25 -20.01
C GLU A 282 -13.07 0.49 -19.19
N ILE A 283 -12.83 0.22 -17.91
CA ILE A 283 -13.78 -0.49 -17.03
C ILE A 283 -15.09 0.30 -16.93
N LEU A 284 -15.01 1.61 -16.67
CA LEU A 284 -16.20 2.46 -16.60
C LEU A 284 -16.93 2.52 -17.95
N ALA A 285 -16.20 2.60 -19.07
CA ALA A 285 -16.81 2.58 -20.40
C ALA A 285 -17.49 1.25 -20.72
N VAL A 286 -16.88 0.12 -20.35
CA VAL A 286 -17.45 -1.22 -20.52
C VAL A 286 -18.77 -1.33 -19.78
N ASP A 287 -18.79 -0.92 -18.50
CA ASP A 287 -19.98 -1.05 -17.67
C ASP A 287 -21.09 -0.10 -18.12
N LEU A 288 -20.74 1.13 -18.52
CA LEU A 288 -21.69 2.08 -19.08
C LEU A 288 -22.29 1.58 -20.39
N ASP A 289 -21.48 1.07 -21.33
CA ASP A 289 -21.98 0.52 -22.59
C ASP A 289 -22.87 -0.70 -22.36
N SER A 290 -22.47 -1.58 -21.42
CA SER A 290 -23.25 -2.76 -21.04
C SER A 290 -24.59 -2.37 -20.43
N PHE A 291 -24.60 -1.38 -19.55
CA PHE A 291 -25.82 -0.81 -18.99
C PHE A 291 -26.75 -0.24 -20.08
N PHE A 292 -26.23 0.60 -20.98
CA PHE A 292 -27.04 1.19 -22.05
C PHE A 292 -27.61 0.13 -23.00
N ARG A 293 -26.82 -0.89 -23.38
CA ARG A 293 -27.29 -2.00 -24.22
C ARG A 293 -28.31 -2.89 -23.51
N SER A 294 -28.21 -3.03 -22.18
CA SER A 294 -29.19 -3.82 -21.42
C SER A 294 -30.57 -3.15 -21.35
N LEU A 295 -30.61 -1.82 -21.49
CA LEU A 295 -31.84 -1.04 -21.45
C LEU A 295 -32.44 -0.78 -22.84
N SER A 296 -31.62 -0.76 -23.88
CA SER A 296 -32.02 -0.27 -25.21
C SER A 296 -31.38 -1.08 -26.34
N GLU A 297 -32.20 -1.84 -27.06
CA GLU A 297 -31.79 -2.48 -28.31
C GLU A 297 -31.45 -1.44 -29.39
N ASP A 298 -32.19 -0.33 -29.44
CA ASP A 298 -31.98 0.78 -30.38
C ASP A 298 -30.63 1.47 -30.16
N TYR A 299 -30.22 1.66 -28.91
CA TYR A 299 -28.86 2.09 -28.58
C TYR A 299 -27.83 1.09 -29.10
N GLY A 300 -28.07 -0.21 -28.88
CA GLY A 300 -27.18 -1.26 -29.36
C GLY A 300 -26.96 -1.23 -30.87
N TRP A 301 -28.02 -0.91 -31.63
CA TRP A 301 -27.96 -0.71 -33.07
C TRP A 301 -27.26 0.58 -33.48
N LEU A 302 -27.60 1.72 -32.84
CA LEU A 302 -27.02 3.04 -33.15
C LEU A 302 -25.54 3.14 -32.78
N ALA A 303 -25.15 2.58 -31.64
CA ALA A 303 -23.77 2.54 -31.17
C ALA A 303 -22.91 1.63 -32.06
N GLY A 304 -23.54 0.67 -32.75
CA GLY A 304 -22.89 -0.25 -33.66
C GLY A 304 -21.90 -1.17 -32.94
N ASP A 305 -20.66 -1.21 -33.45
CA ASP A 305 -19.56 -2.04 -32.93
C ASP A 305 -19.31 -1.75 -31.43
N PRO A 306 -19.47 -2.76 -30.54
CA PRO A 306 -19.25 -2.61 -29.11
C PRO A 306 -17.86 -2.10 -28.75
N ALA A 307 -16.81 -2.45 -29.50
CA ALA A 307 -15.47 -1.96 -29.24
C ALA A 307 -15.41 -0.43 -29.43
N LYS A 308 -15.94 0.07 -30.55
CA LYS A 308 -15.98 1.51 -30.86
C LYS A 308 -16.86 2.30 -29.90
N ALA A 309 -17.98 1.73 -29.46
CA ALA A 309 -18.87 2.36 -28.49
C ALA A 309 -18.16 2.56 -27.14
N LYS A 310 -17.48 1.53 -26.65
CA LYS A 310 -16.66 1.58 -25.44
C LYS A 310 -15.51 2.57 -25.59
N ASP A 311 -14.80 2.55 -26.73
CA ASP A 311 -13.71 3.49 -27.00
C ASP A 311 -14.17 4.95 -26.99
N LYS A 312 -15.37 5.22 -27.52
CA LYS A 312 -15.97 6.56 -27.51
C LYS A 312 -16.27 7.04 -26.08
N ILE A 313 -16.90 6.21 -25.26
CA ILE A 313 -17.16 6.55 -23.85
C ILE A 313 -15.83 6.75 -23.11
N ALA A 314 -14.85 5.88 -23.31
CA ALA A 314 -13.52 6.01 -22.72
C ALA A 314 -12.79 7.28 -23.20
N TYR A 315 -12.97 7.68 -24.46
CA TYR A 315 -12.44 8.93 -25.01
C TYR A 315 -13.07 10.15 -24.34
N ASP A 316 -14.40 10.17 -24.18
CA ASP A 316 -15.09 11.28 -23.51
C ASP A 316 -14.64 11.41 -22.04
N LEU A 317 -14.48 10.28 -21.34
CA LEU A 317 -13.90 10.28 -19.99
C LEU A 317 -12.45 10.80 -19.99
N ARG A 318 -11.58 10.30 -20.88
CA ARG A 318 -10.16 10.71 -20.96
C ARG A 318 -9.98 12.21 -21.22
N ASN A 319 -10.85 12.82 -22.01
CA ASN A 319 -10.78 14.25 -22.35
C ASN A 319 -11.48 15.16 -21.33
N GLY A 320 -12.00 14.60 -20.24
CA GLY A 320 -12.74 15.35 -19.22
C GLY A 320 -14.14 15.80 -19.66
N SER A 321 -14.65 15.26 -20.77
CA SER A 321 -16.03 15.45 -21.25
C SER A 321 -17.03 14.58 -20.48
N THR A 322 -16.83 14.42 -19.17
CA THR A 322 -17.65 13.59 -18.27
C THR A 322 -19.11 14.05 -18.19
N ASP A 323 -19.39 15.31 -18.53
CA ASP A 323 -20.76 15.84 -18.63
C ASP A 323 -21.55 15.22 -19.77
N VAL A 324 -20.90 14.82 -20.88
CA VAL A 324 -21.55 14.10 -21.99
C VAL A 324 -22.05 12.74 -21.50
N VAL A 325 -21.19 12.02 -20.78
CA VAL A 325 -21.52 10.72 -20.20
C VAL A 325 -22.65 10.84 -19.16
N ARG A 326 -22.60 11.87 -18.30
CA ARG A 326 -23.68 12.14 -17.34
C ARG A 326 -24.99 12.52 -18.01
N HIS A 327 -24.94 13.30 -19.09
CA HIS A 327 -26.13 13.66 -19.84
C HIS A 327 -26.77 12.42 -20.45
N GLN A 328 -25.97 11.52 -21.04
CA GLN A 328 -26.46 10.26 -21.60
C GLN A 328 -27.13 9.39 -20.53
N LEU A 329 -26.51 9.21 -19.35
CA LEU A 329 -27.14 8.55 -18.20
C LEU A 329 -28.47 9.21 -17.81
N GLY A 330 -28.52 10.54 -17.79
CA GLY A 330 -29.73 11.29 -17.46
C GLY A 330 -30.84 11.16 -18.51
N SER A 331 -30.50 11.04 -19.79
CA SER A 331 -31.46 10.76 -20.86
C SER A 331 -32.06 9.36 -20.71
N PHE A 332 -31.22 8.33 -20.50
CA PHE A 332 -31.69 6.97 -20.28
C PHE A 332 -32.56 6.85 -19.04
N MET A 333 -32.20 7.52 -17.94
CA MET A 333 -33.03 7.55 -16.73
C MET A 333 -34.45 8.10 -17.02
N LYS A 334 -34.57 9.13 -17.87
CA LYS A 334 -35.87 9.71 -18.24
C LYS A 334 -36.65 8.82 -19.21
N GLU A 335 -35.98 8.30 -20.23
CA GLU A 335 -36.59 7.52 -21.31
C GLU A 335 -37.08 6.15 -20.84
N TYR A 336 -36.31 5.49 -19.97
CA TYR A 336 -36.61 4.18 -19.43
C TYR A 336 -37.22 4.22 -18.02
N HIS A 337 -37.62 5.41 -17.56
CA HIS A 337 -38.25 5.64 -16.25
C HIS A 337 -37.50 5.02 -15.06
N LEU A 338 -36.16 5.07 -15.10
CA LEU A 338 -35.31 4.53 -14.05
C LEU A 338 -35.35 5.42 -12.82
N ASP A 339 -35.21 4.80 -11.65
CA ASP A 339 -35.04 5.53 -10.41
C ASP A 339 -33.64 6.12 -10.33
N LYS A 340 -33.52 7.19 -9.55
CA LYS A 340 -32.23 7.84 -9.31
C LYS A 340 -31.20 6.86 -8.73
N SER A 341 -31.65 5.85 -7.97
CA SER A 341 -30.83 4.77 -7.41
C SER A 341 -30.16 3.92 -8.47
N ASP A 342 -30.79 3.71 -9.62
CA ASP A 342 -30.28 2.80 -10.66
C ASP A 342 -29.03 3.36 -11.35
N ILE A 343 -28.96 4.70 -11.47
CA ILE A 343 -27.81 5.38 -12.07
C ILE A 343 -26.82 5.96 -11.04
N GLN A 344 -27.16 5.98 -9.74
CA GLN A 344 -26.28 6.50 -8.68
C GLN A 344 -24.90 5.83 -8.66
N PRO A 345 -24.77 4.49 -8.84
CA PRO A 345 -23.47 3.85 -8.88
C PRO A 345 -22.56 4.44 -9.96
N PHE A 346 -23.07 4.61 -11.19
CA PHE A 346 -22.31 5.21 -12.30
C PHE A 346 -21.96 6.67 -12.05
N LEU A 347 -22.88 7.46 -11.49
CA LEU A 347 -22.60 8.86 -11.16
C LEU A 347 -21.50 9.03 -10.11
N SER A 348 -21.48 8.15 -9.10
CA SER A 348 -20.46 8.11 -8.05
C SER A 348 -19.10 7.74 -8.63
N ARG A 349 -19.07 6.74 -9.51
CA ARG A 349 -17.88 6.30 -10.26
C ARG A 349 -17.30 7.44 -11.13
N ILE A 350 -18.13 8.16 -11.88
CA ILE A 350 -17.69 9.33 -12.68
C ILE A 350 -17.17 10.45 -11.78
N ALA A 351 -17.81 10.75 -10.65
CA ALA A 351 -17.35 11.80 -9.74
C ALA A 351 -15.97 11.50 -9.14
N ARG A 352 -15.71 10.23 -8.79
CA ARG A 352 -14.39 9.79 -8.36
C ARG A 352 -13.36 9.94 -9.48
N PHE A 353 -13.69 9.49 -10.69
CA PHE A 353 -12.82 9.64 -11.86
C PHE A 353 -12.40 11.11 -12.11
N GLU A 354 -13.33 12.05 -12.01
CA GLU A 354 -13.04 13.50 -12.13
C GLU A 354 -12.07 14.01 -11.08
N LYS A 355 -12.28 13.60 -9.82
CA LYS A 355 -11.41 13.96 -8.71
C LYS A 355 -9.98 13.47 -8.97
N CYS A 356 -9.81 12.21 -9.38
CA CYS A 356 -8.50 11.63 -9.71
C CYS A 356 -7.79 12.34 -10.86
N LYS A 357 -8.55 12.89 -11.82
CA LYS A 357 -8.00 13.62 -12.97
C LYS A 357 -7.80 15.11 -12.71
N GLY A 358 -8.11 15.61 -11.52
CA GLY A 358 -8.07 17.05 -11.23
C GLY A 358 -9.05 17.87 -12.08
N ILE A 359 -10.13 17.23 -12.56
CA ILE A 359 -11.21 17.89 -13.29
C ILE A 359 -12.10 18.58 -12.25
N GLU A 360 -11.66 19.72 -11.72
CA GLU A 360 -12.49 20.53 -10.85
C GLU A 360 -13.64 21.13 -11.67
N LYS A 361 -14.88 20.73 -11.35
CA LYS A 361 -16.04 21.47 -11.81
C LYS A 361 -16.07 22.82 -11.10
N THR A 362 -15.54 23.85 -11.73
CA THR A 362 -16.07 25.20 -11.48
C THR A 362 -17.52 25.18 -11.91
N LYS A 363 -18.47 24.97 -10.97
CA LYS A 363 -19.85 25.35 -11.22
C LYS A 363 -19.78 26.83 -11.63
N PRO A 364 -20.23 27.21 -12.84
CA PRO A 364 -20.35 28.63 -13.13
C PRO A 364 -21.22 29.23 -12.03
N ASN A 365 -20.68 30.20 -11.27
CA ASN A 365 -21.41 30.90 -10.22
C ASN A 365 -22.79 31.24 -10.79
N SER A 366 -23.87 30.96 -10.05
CA SER A 366 -25.19 31.26 -10.58
C SER A 366 -25.25 32.74 -10.96
N ILE A 367 -26.01 33.11 -11.99
CA ILE A 367 -26.17 34.53 -12.39
C ILE A 367 -26.53 35.40 -11.16
N LYS A 368 -27.25 34.80 -10.19
CA LYS A 368 -27.61 35.41 -8.91
C LYS A 368 -26.40 35.70 -8.00
N GLU A 369 -25.40 34.83 -7.96
CA GLU A 369 -24.14 35.04 -7.23
C GLU A 369 -23.21 36.02 -7.94
N GLN A 370 -23.15 35.96 -9.28
CA GLN A 370 -22.40 36.91 -10.09
C GLN A 370 -22.94 38.34 -9.91
N LEU A 371 -24.27 38.51 -9.89
CA LEU A 371 -24.92 39.79 -9.60
C LEU A 371 -24.69 40.27 -8.15
N LYS A 372 -24.56 39.35 -7.19
CA LYS A 372 -24.28 39.69 -5.78
C LYS A 372 -22.83 40.17 -5.61
N GLN A 373 -21.89 39.55 -6.31
CA GLN A 373 -20.48 39.95 -6.32
C GLN A 373 -20.30 41.31 -7.03
N ALA A 374 -20.99 41.55 -8.15
CA ALA A 374 -20.97 42.84 -8.85
C ALA A 374 -21.54 43.99 -7.99
N LYS A 375 -22.60 43.74 -7.19
CA LYS A 375 -23.16 44.73 -6.25
C LYS A 375 -22.21 45.05 -5.09
N ASN A 376 -21.41 44.09 -4.63
CA ASN A 376 -20.44 44.32 -3.56
C ASN A 376 -19.20 45.10 -4.04
N LEU A 377 -18.86 45.04 -5.33
CA LEU A 377 -17.77 45.83 -5.92
C LEU A 377 -18.13 47.31 -6.14
N GLN A 378 -19.42 47.67 -6.14
CA GLN A 378 -19.90 49.03 -6.33
C GLN A 378 -20.14 49.80 -5.02
N GLN A 379 -19.91 49.20 -3.84
CA GLN A 379 -19.98 49.95 -2.58
C GLN A 379 -18.63 50.62 -2.28
N PRO A 380 -18.57 51.96 -2.15
CA PRO A 380 -17.33 52.64 -1.84
C PRO A 380 -16.87 52.27 -0.42
N LYS A 381 -15.65 51.75 -0.30
CA LYS A 381 -14.97 51.56 0.99
C LYS A 381 -14.81 52.93 1.66
N LYS A 382 -15.52 53.17 2.77
CA LYS A 382 -15.25 54.32 3.64
C LYS A 382 -13.83 54.17 4.20
N SER A 383 -12.91 55.03 3.78
CA SER A 383 -11.64 55.22 4.45
C SER A 383 -11.89 55.92 5.79
N LYS A 384 -11.42 55.33 6.89
CA LYS A 384 -11.22 56.07 8.14
C LYS A 384 -9.76 56.49 8.19
N HIS A 385 -9.51 57.76 7.90
CA HIS A 385 -8.26 58.44 8.26
C HIS A 385 -8.07 58.38 9.79
N ARG A 386 -6.85 58.07 10.20
CA ARG A 386 -6.36 58.27 11.57
C ARG A 386 -5.23 59.31 11.43
N GLU A 387 -5.52 60.54 11.82
CA GLU A 387 -4.50 61.58 12.02
C GLU A 387 -3.87 61.40 13.41
N GLU A 388 -2.58 61.68 13.47
CA GLU A 388 -1.69 61.58 14.63
C GLU A 388 -1.78 62.83 15.53
N CYS A 389 -1.45 62.63 16.82
CA CYS A 389 -0.85 63.57 17.79
C CYS A 389 -1.42 64.99 17.95
N LEU A 390 -2.10 65.24 19.08
CA LEU A 390 -1.62 66.02 20.24
C LEU A 390 -2.59 65.90 21.42
#